data_AF-A0AAJ2VFX6-F1
#
_entry.id   AF-A0AAJ2VFX6-F1
#
_cell.length_a   1.000
_cell.length_b   1.000
_cell.length_c   1.000
_cell.angle_alpha   90.00
_cell.angle_beta   90.00
_cell.angle_gamma   90.00
#
_symmetry.space_group_name_H-M   'P 1'
#
loop_
_entity.id
_entity.type
_entity.pdbx_description
1 polymer ?
#
loop_
_entity_poly.entity_id
_entity_poly.type
_entity_poly.pdbx_seq_one_letter_code
_entity_poly.pdbx_strand_id
1 'polypeptide(L)'
;MTRRLLNSFSTPAGHSPSAGRLFDMLHRGEAVFINDEKGYWESTLHPFYIDETGALKCNDPTAFSFNGAKQIIDYYESAVGSCFHHAGRPRPTQRDIQRGIEGSSTGLSTLNSKNVGRLLAAGGVINQNVDGFAQTARQLGGEASDGFEQVYNPQTVGSLIALSALVGFKRMESAAELEKLKNYLGSYKKQPNLLKNVDVVKMTYRRRMLAEQQSLRQEFKNKVRKNFIKSLANHPEVLKRGFTPDDLARIRTGRVPDNWSVHHKLPLDDSGSNDFNNLVLIRNNPEHAMFTTAQQKIRKEINYGESKEVLWAIPQGKVYP
;
A
#
# COMPACT_ATOMS: atom_id res chain seq x y z
N MET A 1 -0.53 44.56 -20.15
CA MET A 1 -0.33 44.04 -18.78
C MET A 1 -1.40 42.98 -18.53
N THR A 2 -1.07 41.69 -18.65
CA THR A 2 -0.68 40.75 -17.57
C THR A 2 -1.90 40.01 -16.97
N ARG A 3 -2.05 38.71 -17.35
CA ARG A 3 -2.56 37.51 -16.61
C ARG A 3 -3.83 37.65 -15.71
N ARG A 4 -4.70 36.66 -15.46
CA ARG A 4 -4.84 35.21 -15.70
C ARG A 4 -6.29 34.85 -15.28
N LEU A 5 -6.78 33.68 -15.70
CA LEU A 5 -8.00 33.05 -15.19
C LEU A 5 -8.00 32.95 -13.66
N LEU A 6 -9.11 33.35 -13.03
CA LEU A 6 -9.51 32.94 -11.69
C LEU A 6 -10.99 32.54 -11.77
N ASN A 7 -11.23 31.24 -11.67
CA ASN A 7 -12.54 30.66 -11.43
C ASN A 7 -12.93 30.99 -9.98
N SER A 8 -13.66 32.08 -9.80
CA SER A 8 -14.42 32.37 -8.58
C SER A 8 -15.60 33.25 -8.98
N PHE A 9 -16.81 32.84 -8.60
CA PHE A 9 -18.05 33.56 -8.86
C PHE A 9 -17.92 35.05 -8.50
N SER A 10 -18.05 35.92 -9.49
CA SER A 10 -18.36 37.33 -9.31
C SER A 10 -19.80 37.53 -9.75
N THR A 11 -20.74 37.63 -8.80
CA THR A 11 -22.05 38.22 -9.11
C THR A 11 -21.95 39.74 -8.97
N PRO A 12 -22.57 40.53 -9.86
CA PRO A 12 -22.64 41.98 -9.69
C PRO A 12 -23.62 42.33 -8.56
N ALA A 13 -23.19 43.25 -7.70
CA ALA A 13 -23.96 44.01 -6.71
C ALA A 13 -24.66 43.24 -5.56
N GLY A 14 -23.93 43.13 -4.45
CA GLY A 14 -24.48 43.24 -3.09
C GLY A 14 -24.97 41.95 -2.42
N HIS A 15 -24.15 41.44 -1.50
CA HIS A 15 -24.32 40.26 -0.61
C HIS A 15 -23.80 38.94 -1.17
N SER A 16 -22.51 38.69 -0.92
CA SER A 16 -21.99 37.31 -0.92
C SER A 16 -22.80 36.46 0.07
N PRO A 17 -23.29 35.27 -0.34
CA PRO A 17 -23.94 34.35 0.57
C PRO A 17 -22.99 34.01 1.73
N SER A 18 -23.51 33.92 2.96
CA SER A 18 -22.72 33.37 4.06
C SER A 18 -22.29 31.95 3.72
N ALA A 19 -21.14 31.50 4.22
CA ALA A 19 -20.61 30.16 3.96
C ALA A 19 -21.64 29.04 4.27
N GLY A 20 -22.48 29.25 5.30
CA GLY A 20 -23.59 28.36 5.61
C GLY A 20 -24.68 28.30 4.53
N ARG A 21 -25.04 29.45 3.94
CA ARG A 21 -26.00 29.50 2.82
C ARG A 21 -25.43 28.84 1.56
N LEU A 22 -24.14 28.99 1.30
CA LEU A 22 -23.48 28.35 0.16
C LEU A 22 -23.45 26.81 0.31
N PHE A 23 -23.17 26.31 1.51
CA PHE A 23 -23.20 24.88 1.83
C PHE A 23 -24.61 24.28 1.65
N ASP A 24 -25.62 25.02 2.07
CA ASP A 24 -27.03 24.69 1.92
C ASP A 24 -27.47 24.66 0.45
N MET A 25 -27.02 25.62 -0.36
CA MET A 25 -27.30 25.66 -1.81
C MET A 25 -26.60 24.51 -2.54
N LEU A 26 -25.39 24.12 -2.13
CA LEU A 26 -24.72 22.91 -2.64
C LEU A 26 -25.48 21.64 -2.26
N HIS A 27 -25.95 21.53 -1.01
CA HIS A 27 -26.73 20.37 -0.54
C HIS A 27 -28.11 20.25 -1.21
N ARG A 28 -28.73 21.38 -1.58
CA ARG A 28 -30.02 21.41 -2.27
C ARG A 28 -29.91 21.34 -3.80
N GLY A 29 -28.69 21.33 -4.35
CA GLY A 29 -28.45 21.30 -5.80
C GLY A 29 -28.74 22.63 -6.52
N GLU A 30 -28.84 23.73 -5.77
CA GLU A 30 -29.07 25.09 -6.28
C GLU A 30 -27.77 25.79 -6.72
N ALA A 31 -26.62 25.24 -6.34
CA ALA A 31 -25.29 25.65 -6.79
C ALA A 31 -24.45 24.41 -7.12
N VAL A 32 -23.57 24.52 -8.11
CA VAL A 32 -22.57 23.49 -8.42
C VAL A 32 -21.19 24.12 -8.28
N PHE A 33 -20.33 23.47 -7.50
CA PHE A 33 -18.92 23.81 -7.40
C PHE A 33 -18.10 22.75 -8.13
N ILE A 34 -17.22 23.18 -9.03
CA ILE A 34 -16.22 22.29 -9.61
C ILE A 34 -15.03 22.32 -8.64
N ASN A 35 -14.89 21.26 -7.84
CA ASN A 35 -13.76 21.11 -6.96
C ASN A 35 -12.51 20.75 -7.78
N ASP A 36 -11.54 21.66 -7.87
CA ASP A 36 -10.26 21.37 -8.54
C ASP A 36 -9.16 20.86 -7.59
N GLU A 37 -9.45 20.79 -6.28
CA GLU A 37 -8.41 20.56 -5.26
C GLU A 37 -7.85 19.13 -5.27
N LYS A 38 -8.55 18.19 -5.93
CA LYS A 38 -8.08 16.82 -6.12
C LYS A 38 -7.93 16.61 -7.61
N GLY A 39 -6.67 16.62 -8.08
CA GLY A 39 -6.30 16.48 -9.50
C GLY A 39 -6.60 15.12 -10.15
N TYR A 40 -7.73 14.48 -9.82
CA TYR A 40 -8.23 13.26 -10.46
C TYR A 40 -9.74 13.35 -10.67
N TRP A 41 -10.18 13.05 -11.89
CA TRP A 41 -11.59 13.10 -12.28
C TRP A 41 -12.34 11.81 -11.88
N GLU A 42 -13.37 11.94 -11.06
CA GLU A 42 -14.32 10.86 -10.73
C GLU A 42 -15.75 11.28 -11.13
N SER A 43 -16.46 10.43 -11.88
CA SER A 43 -17.80 10.74 -12.43
C SER A 43 -18.88 10.95 -11.37
N THR A 44 -18.73 10.35 -10.19
CA THR A 44 -19.62 10.50 -9.03
C THR A 44 -19.39 11.79 -8.26
N LEU A 45 -18.15 12.32 -8.28
CA LEU A 45 -17.78 13.57 -7.60
C LEU A 45 -17.84 14.78 -8.53
N HIS A 46 -17.79 14.56 -9.85
CA HIS A 46 -17.85 15.57 -10.90
C HIS A 46 -19.00 15.21 -11.87
N PRO A 47 -20.26 15.41 -11.45
CA PRO A 47 -21.41 15.03 -12.26
C PRO A 47 -21.49 15.86 -13.54
N PHE A 48 -21.00 17.10 -13.57
CA PHE A 48 -21.05 17.96 -14.75
C PHE A 48 -19.69 18.22 -15.41
N TYR A 49 -19.67 18.31 -16.73
CA TYR A 49 -18.48 18.63 -17.53
C TYR A 49 -18.86 19.32 -18.85
N ILE A 50 -17.92 20.02 -19.45
CA ILE A 50 -18.05 20.64 -20.77
C ILE A 50 -17.48 19.69 -21.83
N ASP A 51 -18.27 19.33 -22.83
CA ASP A 51 -17.84 18.45 -23.92
C ASP A 51 -17.06 19.20 -25.02
N GLU A 52 -16.67 18.48 -26.07
CA GLU A 52 -15.91 19.02 -27.21
C GLU A 52 -16.62 20.15 -27.96
N THR A 53 -17.95 20.19 -27.87
CA THR A 53 -18.78 21.23 -28.50
C THR A 53 -18.94 22.48 -27.62
N GLY A 54 -18.41 22.44 -26.40
CA GLY A 54 -18.63 23.49 -25.41
C GLY A 54 -20.02 23.44 -24.80
N ALA A 55 -20.67 22.26 -24.77
CA ALA A 55 -21.96 22.05 -24.11
C ALA A 55 -21.76 21.43 -22.72
N LEU A 56 -22.55 21.86 -21.74
CA LEU A 56 -22.53 21.25 -20.41
C LEU A 56 -23.30 19.92 -20.43
N LYS A 57 -22.65 18.86 -19.98
CA LYS A 57 -23.17 17.50 -19.89
C LYS A 57 -23.17 17.04 -18.45
N CYS A 58 -24.14 16.21 -18.10
CA CYS A 58 -24.22 15.55 -16.80
C CYS A 58 -24.01 14.03 -16.97
N ASN A 59 -23.07 13.45 -16.25
CA ASN A 59 -22.79 12.01 -16.23
C ASN A 59 -23.87 11.22 -15.46
N ASP A 60 -24.54 11.86 -14.51
CA ASP A 60 -25.64 11.27 -13.74
C ASP A 60 -26.81 12.27 -13.62
N PRO A 61 -27.77 12.23 -14.56
CA PRO A 61 -28.95 13.08 -14.52
C PRO A 61 -29.84 12.85 -13.30
N THR A 62 -29.68 11.73 -12.59
CA THR A 62 -30.46 11.35 -11.41
C THR A 62 -29.80 11.77 -10.09
N ALA A 63 -28.56 12.27 -10.13
CA ALA A 63 -27.83 12.76 -8.96
C ALA A 63 -28.53 13.92 -8.23
N PHE A 64 -29.51 14.57 -8.88
CA PHE A 64 -30.28 15.68 -8.32
C PHE A 64 -31.78 15.39 -8.38
N SER A 65 -32.47 15.63 -7.28
CA SER A 65 -33.94 15.60 -7.22
C SER A 65 -34.57 16.66 -8.14
N PHE A 66 -35.84 16.47 -8.51
CA PHE A 66 -36.67 17.48 -9.20
C PHE A 66 -36.08 18.07 -10.50
N ASN A 67 -35.47 17.23 -11.36
CA ASN A 67 -34.86 17.66 -12.62
C ASN A 67 -33.72 18.71 -12.46
N GLY A 68 -33.08 18.78 -11.29
CA GLY A 68 -32.01 19.77 -11.03
C GLY A 68 -30.90 19.75 -12.07
N ALA A 69 -30.48 18.57 -12.54
CA ALA A 69 -29.46 18.46 -13.57
C ALA A 69 -29.83 19.14 -14.89
N LYS A 70 -31.10 19.03 -15.29
CA LYS A 70 -31.61 19.69 -16.50
C LYS A 70 -31.64 21.20 -16.32
N GLN A 71 -32.11 21.69 -15.18
CA GLN A 71 -32.15 23.13 -14.91
C GLN A 71 -30.75 23.75 -14.98
N ILE A 72 -29.75 23.08 -14.40
CA ILE A 72 -28.34 23.53 -14.43
C ILE A 72 -27.81 23.63 -15.87
N ILE A 73 -28.10 22.63 -16.72
CA ILE A 73 -27.72 22.64 -18.13
C ILE A 73 -28.43 23.78 -18.88
N ASP A 74 -29.73 23.96 -18.67
CA ASP A 74 -30.52 25.01 -19.33
C ASP A 74 -30.03 26.43 -18.94
N TYR A 75 -29.64 26.63 -17.67
CA TYR A 75 -29.02 27.87 -17.21
C TYR A 75 -27.65 28.12 -17.85
N TYR A 76 -26.81 27.09 -17.94
CA TYR A 76 -25.52 27.18 -18.61
C TYR A 76 -25.68 27.57 -20.08
N GLU A 77 -26.58 26.93 -20.82
CA GLU A 77 -26.83 27.26 -22.22
C GLU A 77 -27.34 28.69 -22.39
N SER A 78 -28.24 29.15 -21.51
CA SER A 78 -28.72 30.55 -21.51
C SER A 78 -27.59 31.56 -21.25
N ALA A 79 -26.69 31.26 -20.30
CA ALA A 79 -25.56 32.11 -19.96
C ALA A 79 -24.49 32.14 -21.07
N VAL A 80 -24.14 30.99 -21.64
CA VAL A 80 -23.20 30.90 -22.76
C VAL A 80 -23.79 31.57 -24.00
N GLY A 81 -25.07 31.34 -24.27
CA GLY A 81 -25.81 31.99 -25.34
C GLY A 81 -25.76 33.52 -25.22
N SER A 82 -25.99 34.07 -24.02
CA SER A 82 -26.06 35.51 -23.81
C SER A 82 -24.69 36.22 -23.78
N CYS A 83 -23.62 35.53 -23.37
CA CYS A 83 -22.30 36.13 -23.12
C CYS A 83 -21.22 35.84 -24.18
N PHE A 84 -21.39 34.82 -25.04
CA PHE A 84 -20.31 34.31 -25.90
C PHE A 84 -20.59 34.36 -27.42
N HIS A 85 -21.43 35.29 -27.88
CA HIS A 85 -21.75 35.45 -29.31
C HIS A 85 -20.52 35.70 -30.22
N HIS A 86 -19.39 36.19 -29.68
CA HIS A 86 -18.19 36.52 -30.48
C HIS A 86 -16.90 35.82 -30.03
N ALA A 87 -16.87 35.17 -28.86
CA ALA A 87 -15.65 34.61 -28.26
C ALA A 87 -15.53 33.08 -28.38
N GLY A 88 -16.54 32.41 -28.95
CA GLY A 88 -16.61 30.96 -29.04
C GLY A 88 -17.07 30.30 -27.74
N ARG A 89 -17.66 29.10 -27.83
CA ARG A 89 -18.13 28.36 -26.66
C ARG A 89 -16.96 27.98 -25.73
N PRO A 90 -17.21 27.77 -24.42
CA PRO A 90 -16.16 27.41 -23.48
C PRO A 90 -15.38 26.16 -23.90
N ARG A 91 -14.09 26.13 -23.56
CA ARG A 91 -13.23 24.97 -23.88
C ARG A 91 -13.70 23.73 -23.13
N PRO A 92 -13.50 22.52 -23.71
CA PRO A 92 -13.88 21.27 -23.08
C PRO A 92 -13.18 21.10 -21.73
N THR A 93 -13.87 20.48 -20.77
CA THR A 93 -13.29 20.16 -19.47
C THR A 93 -12.12 19.19 -19.69
N GLN A 94 -10.92 19.59 -19.25
CA GLN A 94 -9.76 18.71 -19.24
C GLN A 94 -9.99 17.60 -18.22
N ARG A 95 -10.35 16.44 -18.73
CA ARG A 95 -10.44 15.21 -17.95
C ARG A 95 -9.09 14.54 -18.07
N ASP A 96 -8.40 14.32 -16.96
CA ASP A 96 -7.37 13.30 -16.90
C ASP A 96 -8.08 11.94 -16.94
N ILE A 97 -8.55 11.59 -18.15
CA ILE A 97 -9.07 10.27 -18.45
C ILE A 97 -7.90 9.34 -18.19
N GLN A 98 -8.12 8.33 -17.33
CA GLN A 98 -7.30 7.13 -17.28
C GLN A 98 -7.06 6.69 -18.71
N ARG A 99 -5.89 7.05 -19.28
CA ARG A 99 -5.57 6.70 -20.65
C ARG A 99 -5.60 5.19 -20.71
N GLY A 100 -6.62 4.68 -21.41
CA GLY A 100 -6.57 3.37 -21.99
C GLY A 100 -5.21 3.21 -22.70
N ILE A 101 -4.66 2.03 -22.49
CA ILE A 101 -3.38 1.58 -23.03
C ILE A 101 -3.35 1.86 -24.52
N GLU A 102 -2.66 2.92 -24.94
CA GLU A 102 -2.15 3.06 -26.31
C GLU A 102 -1.04 4.14 -26.36
N GLY A 103 0.19 3.65 -26.53
CA GLY A 103 1.29 4.34 -27.21
C GLY A 103 1.77 5.68 -26.66
N SER A 104 2.55 5.68 -25.57
CA SER A 104 3.60 6.69 -25.38
C SER A 104 4.76 6.08 -24.58
N SER A 105 5.68 5.43 -25.30
CA SER A 105 6.89 4.80 -24.74
C SER A 105 7.93 5.82 -24.25
N THR A 106 7.79 7.10 -24.57
CA THR A 106 8.80 8.12 -24.27
C THR A 106 8.76 8.61 -22.83
N GLY A 107 7.58 8.61 -22.17
CA GLY A 107 7.44 8.99 -20.75
C GLY A 107 7.76 7.86 -19.75
N LEU A 108 7.47 6.61 -20.13
CA LEU A 108 7.68 5.41 -19.31
C LEU A 108 9.17 4.99 -19.21
N SER A 109 10.04 5.49 -20.10
CA SER A 109 11.49 5.23 -20.05
C SER A 109 12.16 5.67 -18.75
N THR A 110 11.56 6.59 -17.99
CA THR A 110 12.07 7.03 -16.67
C THR A 110 11.70 6.10 -15.52
N LEU A 111 10.76 5.16 -15.74
CA LEU A 111 10.26 4.20 -14.75
C LEU A 111 10.79 2.78 -15.01
N ASN A 112 11.85 2.65 -15.81
CA ASN A 112 12.36 1.36 -16.28
C ASN A 112 13.39 0.71 -15.34
N SER A 113 13.29 0.95 -14.02
CA SER A 113 14.25 0.44 -13.03
C SER A 113 13.81 -0.88 -12.38
N LYS A 114 14.76 -1.65 -11.81
CA LYS A 114 14.46 -2.86 -11.02
C LYS A 114 13.43 -2.62 -9.92
N ASN A 115 13.48 -1.48 -9.25
CA ASN A 115 12.54 -1.17 -8.17
C ASN A 115 11.10 -1.00 -8.67
N VAL A 116 10.92 -0.43 -9.87
CA VAL A 116 9.60 -0.35 -10.50
C VAL A 116 9.12 -1.74 -10.89
N GLY A 117 10.00 -2.57 -11.46
CA GLY A 117 9.71 -3.97 -11.74
C GLY A 117 9.19 -4.75 -10.53
N ARG A 118 9.91 -4.68 -9.41
CA ARG A 118 9.52 -5.33 -8.15
C ARG A 118 8.20 -4.78 -7.60
N LEU A 119 7.94 -3.49 -7.78
CA LEU A 119 6.69 -2.85 -7.34
C LEU A 119 5.52 -3.32 -8.20
N LEU A 120 5.71 -3.47 -9.51
CA LEU A 120 4.72 -4.03 -10.40
C LEU A 120 4.44 -5.50 -10.06
N ALA A 121 5.45 -6.30 -9.74
CA ALA A 121 5.24 -7.66 -9.26
C ALA A 121 4.42 -7.69 -7.96
N ALA A 122 4.70 -6.79 -7.02
CA ALA A 122 3.88 -6.62 -5.83
C ALA A 122 2.44 -6.21 -6.15
N GLY A 123 2.26 -5.24 -7.04
CA GLY A 123 0.96 -4.79 -7.51
C GLY A 123 0.16 -5.91 -8.19
N GLY A 124 0.80 -6.70 -9.05
CA GLY A 124 0.19 -7.83 -9.74
C GLY A 124 -0.31 -8.91 -8.77
N VAL A 125 0.47 -9.23 -7.73
CA VAL A 125 0.06 -10.17 -6.67
C VAL A 125 -1.10 -9.61 -5.85
N ILE A 126 -1.02 -8.35 -5.43
CA ILE A 126 -2.06 -7.70 -4.61
C ILE A 126 -3.39 -7.60 -5.37
N ASN A 127 -3.34 -7.27 -6.66
CA ASN A 127 -4.51 -7.06 -7.50
C ASN A 127 -4.95 -8.32 -8.26
N GLN A 128 -4.31 -9.48 -8.01
CA GLN A 128 -4.58 -10.73 -8.73
C GLN A 128 -4.51 -10.61 -10.26
N ASN A 129 -3.64 -9.72 -10.75
CA ASN A 129 -3.43 -9.45 -12.17
C ASN A 129 -1.93 -9.45 -12.47
N VAL A 130 -1.29 -10.59 -12.27
CA VAL A 130 0.16 -10.71 -12.46
C VAL A 130 0.51 -10.47 -13.93
N ASP A 131 -0.19 -11.10 -14.86
CA ASP A 131 0.16 -11.04 -16.29
C ASP A 131 0.07 -9.61 -16.85
N GLY A 132 -0.97 -8.85 -16.48
CA GLY A 132 -1.11 -7.45 -16.87
C GLY A 132 0.03 -6.59 -16.34
N PHE A 133 0.41 -6.75 -15.07
CA PHE A 133 1.51 -6.02 -14.47
C PHE A 133 2.89 -6.46 -15.01
N ALA A 134 3.05 -7.75 -15.37
CA ALA A 134 4.25 -8.26 -16.04
C ALA A 134 4.40 -7.65 -17.43
N GLN A 135 3.30 -7.53 -18.18
CA GLN A 135 3.28 -6.86 -19.48
C GLN A 135 3.65 -5.38 -19.33
N THR A 136 3.13 -4.68 -18.32
CA THR A 136 3.54 -3.31 -18.00
C THR A 136 5.04 -3.21 -17.71
N ALA A 137 5.61 -4.14 -16.95
CA ALA A 137 7.05 -4.17 -16.66
C ALA A 137 7.91 -4.36 -17.93
N ARG A 138 7.45 -5.18 -18.88
CA ARG A 138 8.11 -5.34 -20.20
C ARG A 138 7.99 -4.09 -21.06
N GLN A 139 6.80 -3.46 -21.08
CA GLN A 139 6.54 -2.24 -21.86
C GLN A 139 7.34 -1.03 -21.36
N LEU A 140 7.60 -0.96 -20.05
CA LEU A 140 8.51 0.02 -19.45
C LEU A 140 9.95 -0.11 -19.96
N GLY A 141 10.37 -1.32 -20.38
CA GLY A 141 11.73 -1.61 -20.82
C GLY A 141 12.75 -1.53 -19.67
N GLY A 142 14.02 -1.32 -20.03
CA GLY A 142 15.13 -1.22 -19.07
C GLY A 142 15.24 -2.44 -18.15
N GLU A 143 15.49 -2.21 -16.86
CA GLU A 143 15.60 -3.27 -15.85
C GLU A 143 14.27 -3.59 -15.14
N ALA A 144 13.15 -3.03 -15.59
CA ALA A 144 11.84 -3.27 -14.96
C ALA A 144 11.40 -4.74 -15.10
N SER A 145 11.64 -5.38 -16.24
CA SER A 145 11.34 -6.81 -16.40
C SER A 145 12.17 -7.68 -15.43
N ASP A 146 13.48 -7.42 -15.32
CA ASP A 146 14.36 -8.14 -14.40
C ASP A 146 13.92 -7.97 -12.93
N GLY A 147 13.54 -6.75 -12.55
CA GLY A 147 13.02 -6.46 -11.22
C GLY A 147 11.72 -7.21 -10.94
N PHE A 148 10.84 -7.34 -11.93
CA PHE A 148 9.60 -8.10 -11.82
C PHE A 148 9.91 -9.59 -11.59
N GLU A 149 10.78 -10.18 -12.42
CA GLU A 149 11.15 -11.59 -12.34
C GLU A 149 11.91 -11.96 -11.05
N GLN A 150 12.66 -11.03 -10.46
CA GLN A 150 13.29 -11.23 -9.15
C GLN A 150 12.26 -11.50 -8.03
N VAL A 151 11.05 -10.97 -8.18
CA VAL A 151 9.95 -11.18 -7.23
C VAL A 151 9.05 -12.32 -7.68
N TYR A 152 8.68 -12.33 -8.96
CA TYR A 152 7.68 -13.22 -9.53
C TYR A 152 8.24 -14.00 -10.74
N ASN A 153 8.60 -15.25 -10.51
CA ASN A 153 9.13 -16.19 -11.51
C ASN A 153 8.54 -17.60 -11.28
N PRO A 154 8.75 -18.57 -12.17
CA PRO A 154 8.17 -19.91 -12.04
C PRO A 154 8.42 -20.61 -10.69
N GLN A 155 9.49 -20.28 -9.97
CA GLN A 155 9.76 -20.81 -8.63
C GLN A 155 8.96 -20.12 -7.52
N THR A 156 8.56 -18.85 -7.71
CA THR A 156 7.87 -18.03 -6.70
C THR A 156 6.37 -17.84 -6.98
N VAL A 157 5.92 -18.02 -8.23
CA VAL A 157 4.54 -17.84 -8.73
C VAL A 157 3.46 -18.44 -7.81
N GLY A 158 3.67 -19.68 -7.34
CA GLY A 158 2.70 -20.41 -6.52
C GLY A 158 2.92 -20.31 -5.01
N SER A 159 3.99 -19.65 -4.57
CA SER A 159 4.45 -19.65 -3.17
C SER A 159 4.52 -18.26 -2.54
N LEU A 160 4.13 -17.21 -3.28
CA LEU A 160 4.28 -15.81 -2.89
C LEU A 160 3.03 -15.24 -2.22
N ILE A 161 3.20 -14.61 -1.05
CA ILE A 161 2.13 -13.81 -0.41
C ILE A 161 2.61 -12.40 -0.12
N ALA A 162 1.75 -11.42 -0.42
CA ALA A 162 1.84 -10.06 0.10
C ALA A 162 0.94 -9.90 1.34
N LEU A 163 1.48 -10.07 2.55
CA LEU A 163 0.68 -10.03 3.80
C LEU A 163 -0.04 -8.69 4.06
N SER A 164 0.38 -7.61 3.40
CA SER A 164 -0.32 -6.31 3.47
C SER A 164 -1.65 -6.28 2.69
N ALA A 165 -1.95 -7.29 1.88
CA ALA A 165 -3.22 -7.40 1.17
C ALA A 165 -4.14 -8.39 1.90
N LEU A 166 -4.89 -7.87 2.87
CA LEU A 166 -5.98 -8.58 3.55
C LEU A 166 -7.07 -9.12 2.59
N VAL A 167 -7.06 -8.66 1.33
CA VAL A 167 -8.13 -8.84 0.34
C VAL A 167 -8.20 -10.28 -0.23
N GLY A 168 -7.14 -11.10 -0.08
CA GLY A 168 -7.10 -12.46 -0.64
C GLY A 168 -7.41 -13.62 0.32
N PHE A 169 -7.44 -13.38 1.64
CA PHE A 169 -7.42 -14.47 2.62
C PHE A 169 -8.71 -15.27 2.74
N LYS A 170 -9.84 -14.75 2.25
CA LYS A 170 -11.13 -15.47 2.29
C LYS A 170 -11.16 -16.75 1.43
N ARG A 171 -10.22 -16.93 0.50
CA ARG A 171 -10.14 -18.13 -0.35
C ARG A 171 -9.12 -19.17 0.11
N MET A 172 -8.21 -18.83 1.03
CA MET A 172 -7.20 -19.76 1.55
C MET A 172 -7.71 -20.38 2.84
N GLU A 173 -8.53 -21.43 2.70
CA GLU A 173 -9.14 -22.12 3.83
C GLU A 173 -8.33 -23.33 4.29
N SER A 174 -7.47 -23.91 3.44
CA SER A 174 -6.75 -25.14 3.76
C SER A 174 -5.32 -24.90 4.24
N ALA A 175 -4.90 -25.60 5.30
CA ALA A 175 -3.52 -25.59 5.79
C ALA A 175 -2.51 -26.04 4.71
N ALA A 176 -2.90 -26.96 3.83
CA ALA A 176 -2.08 -27.46 2.74
C ALA A 176 -1.75 -26.40 1.66
N GLU A 177 -2.64 -25.42 1.45
CA GLU A 177 -2.34 -24.29 0.55
C GLU A 177 -1.39 -23.29 1.21
N LEU A 178 -1.51 -23.08 2.53
CA LEU A 178 -0.62 -22.21 3.29
C LEU A 178 0.80 -22.77 3.39
N GLU A 179 0.95 -24.09 3.51
CA GLU A 179 2.26 -24.76 3.55
C GLU A 179 3.08 -24.57 2.27
N LYS A 180 2.42 -24.40 1.12
CA LYS A 180 3.06 -24.17 -0.18
C LYS A 180 3.68 -22.76 -0.26
N LEU A 181 3.31 -21.86 0.64
CA LEU A 181 3.71 -20.46 0.62
C LEU A 181 5.02 -20.30 1.37
N LYS A 182 6.12 -20.43 0.62
CA LYS A 182 7.49 -20.34 1.15
C LYS A 182 8.14 -18.98 1.02
N ASN A 183 7.43 -18.02 0.41
CA ASN A 183 7.95 -16.71 0.09
C ASN A 183 7.03 -15.58 0.58
N TYR A 184 7.63 -14.56 1.16
CA TYR A 184 6.92 -13.37 1.67
C TYR A 184 7.39 -12.12 0.95
N LEU A 185 6.45 -11.42 0.31
CA LEU A 185 6.66 -10.10 -0.29
C LEU A 185 6.31 -9.01 0.72
N GLY A 186 7.34 -8.33 1.22
CA GLY A 186 7.19 -7.20 2.14
C GLY A 186 7.81 -5.93 1.58
N SER A 187 7.87 -4.89 2.42
CA SER A 187 8.46 -3.60 2.07
C SER A 187 9.54 -3.21 3.08
N TYR A 188 10.71 -2.79 2.61
CA TYR A 188 11.77 -2.18 3.41
C TYR A 188 12.20 -0.87 2.75
N LYS A 189 12.28 0.23 3.51
CA LYS A 189 12.56 1.59 2.98
C LYS A 189 11.71 1.96 1.74
N LYS A 190 10.41 1.64 1.79
CA LYS A 190 9.44 1.81 0.69
C LYS A 190 9.74 1.01 -0.60
N GLN A 191 10.73 0.11 -0.56
CA GLN A 191 11.05 -0.79 -1.66
C GLN A 191 10.51 -2.20 -1.38
N PRO A 192 9.82 -2.83 -2.35
CA PRO A 192 9.42 -4.22 -2.24
C PRO A 192 10.66 -5.13 -2.15
N ASN A 193 10.62 -6.07 -1.23
CA ASN A 193 11.68 -7.06 -1.01
C ASN A 193 11.04 -8.43 -0.80
N LEU A 194 11.73 -9.47 -1.27
CA LEU A 194 11.29 -10.86 -1.19
C LEU A 194 12.06 -11.59 -0.09
N LEU A 195 11.35 -12.08 0.92
CA LEU A 195 11.88 -13.04 1.89
C LEU A 195 11.58 -14.46 1.41
N LYS A 196 12.61 -15.30 1.39
CA LYS A 196 12.51 -16.74 1.10
C LYS A 196 12.57 -17.54 2.40
N ASN A 197 12.30 -18.84 2.35
CA ASN A 197 12.38 -19.74 3.51
C ASN A 197 11.55 -19.26 4.71
N VAL A 198 10.32 -18.86 4.43
CA VAL A 198 9.33 -18.56 5.46
C VAL A 198 8.24 -19.62 5.41
N ASP A 199 7.56 -19.87 6.52
CA ASP A 199 6.24 -20.50 6.51
C ASP A 199 5.19 -19.42 6.65
N VAL A 200 3.99 -19.65 6.13
CA VAL A 200 2.85 -18.77 6.39
C VAL A 200 1.79 -19.52 7.17
N VAL A 201 1.33 -18.89 8.24
CA VAL A 201 0.22 -19.39 9.05
C VAL A 201 -0.93 -18.42 9.02
N LYS A 202 -2.15 -18.95 9.11
CA LYS A 202 -3.33 -18.17 9.48
C LYS A 202 -3.40 -18.13 11.00
N MET A 203 -3.52 -16.94 11.58
CA MET A 203 -3.62 -16.79 13.02
C MET A 203 -4.56 -15.66 13.42
N THR A 204 -5.19 -15.84 14.57
CA THR A 204 -5.87 -14.77 15.29
C THR A 204 -4.81 -13.91 15.99
N TYR A 205 -4.44 -12.78 15.39
CA TYR A 205 -3.52 -11.84 16.02
C TYR A 205 -4.28 -11.06 17.09
N ARG A 206 -3.91 -11.26 18.35
CA ARG A 206 -4.44 -10.56 19.53
C ARG A 206 -3.40 -9.58 20.05
N ARG A 207 -3.69 -8.28 19.99
CA ARG A 207 -2.79 -7.28 20.56
C ARG A 207 -2.82 -7.34 22.09
N ARG A 208 -1.74 -7.85 22.71
CA ARG A 208 -1.64 -8.01 24.17
C ARG A 208 -1.81 -6.69 24.91
N MET A 209 -2.33 -6.74 26.13
CA MET A 209 -2.38 -5.57 27.00
C MET A 209 -0.96 -5.06 27.31
N LEU A 210 -0.83 -3.74 27.47
CA LEU A 210 0.48 -3.09 27.60
C LEU A 210 1.32 -3.63 28.78
N ALA A 211 0.69 -3.86 29.94
CA ALA A 211 1.40 -4.34 31.13
C ALA A 211 1.99 -5.74 30.94
N GLU A 212 1.20 -6.66 30.36
CA GLU A 212 1.65 -8.02 30.03
C GLU A 212 2.80 -7.99 29.02
N GLN A 213 2.65 -7.19 27.96
CA GLN A 213 3.71 -7.00 26.97
C GLN A 213 5.01 -6.50 27.61
N GLN A 214 4.92 -5.49 28.48
CA GLN A 214 6.09 -4.92 29.15
C GLN A 214 6.81 -5.96 30.00
N SER A 215 6.08 -6.76 30.76
CA SER A 215 6.66 -7.85 31.56
C SER A 215 7.45 -8.83 30.70
N LEU A 216 6.85 -9.33 29.62
CA LEU A 216 7.50 -10.26 28.68
C LEU A 216 8.73 -9.64 28.01
N ARG A 217 8.68 -8.36 27.65
CA ARG A 217 9.82 -7.64 27.07
C ARG A 217 10.97 -7.49 28.05
N GLN A 218 10.68 -7.28 29.34
CA GLN A 218 11.73 -7.18 30.36
C GLN A 218 12.41 -8.53 30.59
N GLU A 219 11.63 -9.60 30.71
CA GLU A 219 12.16 -10.96 30.80
C GLU A 219 13.08 -11.28 29.61
N PHE A 220 12.61 -10.93 28.39
CA PHE A 220 13.38 -11.10 27.17
C PHE A 220 14.73 -10.38 27.22
N LYS A 221 14.69 -9.08 27.57
CA LYS A 221 15.86 -8.20 27.62
C LYS A 221 16.88 -8.68 28.66
N ASN A 222 16.41 -9.12 29.82
CA ASN A 222 17.25 -9.40 30.98
C ASN A 222 17.92 -10.78 30.90
N LYS A 223 17.20 -11.80 30.43
CA LYS A 223 17.68 -13.19 30.51
C LYS A 223 17.59 -13.93 29.18
N VAL A 224 16.40 -13.97 28.58
CA VAL A 224 16.10 -14.88 27.47
C VAL A 224 16.99 -14.61 26.27
N ARG A 225 17.14 -13.33 25.87
CA ARG A 225 17.94 -12.95 24.70
C ARG A 225 19.39 -13.44 24.80
N LYS A 226 20.03 -13.22 25.96
CA LYS A 226 21.42 -13.65 26.20
C LYS A 226 21.54 -15.17 26.18
N ASN A 227 20.62 -15.87 26.84
CA ASN A 227 20.65 -17.32 26.93
C ASN A 227 20.36 -18.00 25.59
N PHE A 228 19.44 -17.44 24.80
CA PHE A 228 19.17 -17.89 23.44
C PHE A 228 20.41 -17.75 22.55
N ILE A 229 21.08 -16.60 22.58
CA ILE A 229 22.31 -16.44 21.80
C ILE A 229 23.39 -17.43 22.23
N LYS A 230 23.59 -17.65 23.55
CA LYS A 230 24.55 -18.64 24.03
C LYS A 230 24.23 -20.06 23.55
N SER A 231 22.95 -20.45 23.53
CA SER A 231 22.56 -21.79 23.08
C SER A 231 22.86 -22.03 21.60
N LEU A 232 23.03 -20.97 20.80
CA LEU A 232 23.38 -21.08 19.38
C LEU A 232 24.87 -21.27 19.11
N ALA A 233 25.75 -21.13 20.12
CA ALA A 233 27.21 -21.08 19.91
C ALA A 233 27.80 -22.28 19.13
N ASN A 234 27.21 -23.47 19.30
CA ASN A 234 27.62 -24.70 18.62
C ASN A 234 26.54 -25.20 17.65
N HIS A 235 25.54 -24.38 17.32
CA HIS A 235 24.44 -24.81 16.46
C HIS A 235 24.92 -24.95 15.00
N PRO A 236 24.57 -26.04 14.29
CA PRO A 236 25.04 -26.27 12.92
C PRO A 236 24.74 -25.10 11.96
N GLU A 237 23.58 -24.45 12.10
CA GLU A 237 23.24 -23.27 11.28
C GLU A 237 24.19 -22.09 11.51
N VAL A 238 24.64 -21.85 12.75
CA VAL A 238 25.63 -20.78 13.05
C VAL A 238 26.97 -21.13 12.42
N LEU A 239 27.42 -22.37 12.56
CA LEU A 239 28.71 -22.83 12.04
C LEU A 239 28.77 -22.77 10.51
N LYS A 240 27.64 -23.05 9.83
CA LYS A 240 27.55 -23.01 8.36
C LYS A 240 27.37 -21.59 7.79
N ARG A 241 26.99 -20.60 8.61
CA ARG A 241 26.59 -19.27 8.11
C ARG A 241 27.76 -18.36 7.72
N GLY A 242 29.00 -18.73 8.07
CA GLY A 242 30.18 -17.93 7.77
C GLY A 242 30.33 -16.69 8.67
N PHE A 243 29.90 -16.76 9.93
CA PHE A 243 30.18 -15.73 10.92
C PHE A 243 31.68 -15.55 11.12
N THR A 244 32.11 -14.30 11.35
CA THR A 244 33.51 -14.00 11.66
C THR A 244 33.93 -14.59 13.01
N PRO A 245 35.23 -14.77 13.28
CA PRO A 245 35.70 -15.19 14.60
C PRO A 245 35.17 -14.31 15.74
N ASP A 246 35.06 -13.00 15.51
CA ASP A 246 34.53 -12.02 16.47
C ASP A 246 33.03 -12.21 16.70
N ASP A 247 32.25 -12.45 15.65
CA ASP A 247 30.82 -12.78 15.77
C ASP A 247 30.63 -14.08 16.56
N LEU A 248 31.43 -15.10 16.29
CA LEU A 248 31.39 -16.37 17.02
C LEU A 248 31.76 -16.19 18.49
N ALA A 249 32.75 -15.35 18.80
CA ALA A 249 33.11 -15.00 20.19
C ALA A 249 31.99 -14.25 20.90
N ARG A 250 31.29 -13.34 20.21
CA ARG A 250 30.08 -12.68 20.72
C ARG A 250 28.98 -13.68 21.02
N ILE A 251 28.67 -14.59 20.09
CA ILE A 251 27.63 -15.61 20.28
C ILE A 251 27.94 -16.47 21.51
N ARG A 252 29.18 -16.96 21.66
CA ARG A 252 29.62 -17.75 22.83
C ARG A 252 29.39 -17.05 24.16
N THR A 253 29.51 -15.71 24.19
CA THR A 253 29.30 -14.91 25.40
C THR A 253 27.85 -14.45 25.59
N GLY A 254 26.95 -14.75 24.64
CA GLY A 254 25.55 -14.34 24.68
C GLY A 254 25.29 -12.94 24.11
N ARG A 255 26.25 -12.40 23.35
CA ARG A 255 26.16 -11.11 22.65
C ARG A 255 25.76 -11.35 21.20
N VAL A 256 24.87 -10.52 20.69
CA VAL A 256 24.41 -10.62 19.30
C VAL A 256 25.56 -10.20 18.36
N PRO A 257 25.79 -10.93 17.24
CA PRO A 257 26.67 -10.52 16.14
C PRO A 257 26.36 -9.13 15.59
N ASP A 258 27.34 -8.52 14.93
CA ASP A 258 27.15 -7.20 14.32
C ASP A 258 26.23 -7.28 13.10
N ASN A 259 25.26 -6.36 13.00
CA ASN A 259 24.16 -6.38 12.00
C ASN A 259 23.12 -7.51 12.16
N TRP A 260 23.02 -8.10 13.34
CA TRP A 260 21.98 -9.09 13.67
C TRP A 260 21.13 -8.70 14.88
N SER A 261 19.99 -9.36 15.01
CA SER A 261 19.05 -9.23 16.13
C SER A 261 18.44 -10.58 16.48
N VAL A 262 17.95 -10.72 17.71
CA VAL A 262 17.05 -11.83 18.06
C VAL A 262 15.62 -11.37 17.81
N HIS A 263 14.88 -12.13 17.01
CA HIS A 263 13.50 -11.86 16.66
C HIS A 263 12.58 -12.97 17.14
N HIS A 264 11.37 -12.58 17.52
CA HIS A 264 10.31 -13.51 17.84
C HIS A 264 9.59 -13.92 16.56
N LYS A 265 9.51 -15.22 16.26
CA LYS A 265 8.86 -15.76 15.06
C LYS A 265 7.37 -15.43 15.02
N LEU A 266 6.70 -15.65 16.14
CA LEU A 266 5.39 -15.09 16.45
C LEU A 266 5.58 -13.85 17.34
N PRO A 267 4.94 -12.71 17.06
CA PRO A 267 5.25 -11.47 17.76
C PRO A 267 4.94 -11.53 19.25
N LEU A 268 5.83 -11.00 20.08
CA LEU A 268 5.63 -10.91 21.54
C LEU A 268 4.52 -9.90 21.93
N ASP A 269 4.16 -8.98 21.03
CA ASP A 269 2.99 -8.10 21.16
C ASP A 269 1.66 -8.83 20.89
N ASP A 270 1.76 -10.07 20.41
CA ASP A 270 0.68 -11.03 20.17
C ASP A 270 1.00 -12.34 20.92
N SER A 271 0.26 -13.43 20.66
CA SER A 271 0.41 -14.82 21.08
C SER A 271 1.83 -15.42 21.15
N GLY A 272 2.87 -14.75 20.60
CA GLY A 272 4.26 -15.19 20.75
C GLY A 272 4.76 -15.21 22.20
N SER A 273 5.63 -16.17 22.53
CA SER A 273 6.25 -16.37 23.84
C SER A 273 7.76 -16.11 23.81
N ASN A 274 8.41 -16.13 24.98
CA ASN A 274 9.86 -16.08 25.12
C ASN A 274 10.56 -17.44 24.96
N ASP A 275 9.85 -18.48 24.51
CA ASP A 275 10.44 -19.80 24.28
C ASP A 275 11.47 -19.75 23.15
N PHE A 276 12.57 -20.50 23.29
CA PHE A 276 13.62 -20.53 22.26
C PHE A 276 13.15 -21.08 20.91
N ASN A 277 12.03 -21.80 20.87
CA ASN A 277 11.41 -22.24 19.63
C ASN A 277 10.70 -21.11 18.89
N ASN A 278 10.27 -20.09 19.61
CA ASN A 278 9.72 -18.85 19.07
C ASN A 278 10.80 -17.81 18.76
N LEU A 279 12.09 -18.12 18.90
CA LEU A 279 13.17 -17.18 18.64
C LEU A 279 14.00 -17.58 17.42
N VAL A 280 14.52 -16.57 16.73
CA VAL A 280 15.44 -16.71 15.59
C VAL A 280 16.49 -15.60 15.67
N LEU A 281 17.75 -15.94 15.37
CA LEU A 281 18.80 -14.96 15.12
C LEU A 281 18.66 -14.49 13.67
N ILE A 282 18.37 -13.21 13.45
CA ILE A 282 18.01 -12.68 12.13
C ILE A 282 18.88 -11.48 11.74
N ARG A 283 19.20 -11.38 10.46
CA ARG A 283 19.90 -10.20 9.93
C ARG A 283 19.01 -8.97 10.02
N ASN A 284 19.60 -7.83 10.41
CA ASN A 284 18.84 -6.61 10.70
C ASN A 284 18.09 -6.06 9.47
N ASN A 285 18.71 -6.11 8.29
CA ASN A 285 18.16 -5.50 7.09
C ASN A 285 18.47 -6.37 5.85
N PRO A 286 17.47 -6.56 4.95
CA PRO A 286 16.08 -6.11 5.07
C PRO A 286 15.20 -6.97 5.99
N GLU A 287 15.69 -8.13 6.44
CA GLU A 287 14.86 -9.22 6.95
C GLU A 287 14.09 -8.87 8.23
N HIS A 288 14.79 -8.53 9.31
CA HIS A 288 14.15 -8.15 10.58
C HIS A 288 13.19 -6.95 10.43
N ALA A 289 13.59 -5.97 9.61
CA ALA A 289 12.80 -4.76 9.38
C ALA A 289 11.47 -5.04 8.65
N MET A 290 11.43 -6.03 7.76
CA MET A 290 10.21 -6.40 7.04
C MET A 290 9.17 -7.00 7.98
N PHE A 291 9.54 -7.93 8.86
CA PHE A 291 8.63 -8.49 9.88
C PHE A 291 8.13 -7.40 10.84
N THR A 292 9.02 -6.51 11.27
CA THR A 292 8.66 -5.36 12.13
C THR A 292 7.65 -4.44 11.43
N THR A 293 7.83 -4.18 10.14
CA THR A 293 6.92 -3.32 9.36
C THR A 293 5.55 -3.98 9.18
N ALA A 294 5.50 -5.29 8.92
CA ALA A 294 4.26 -6.05 8.85
C ALA A 294 3.47 -5.97 10.17
N GLN A 295 4.16 -6.21 11.29
CA GLN A 295 3.57 -6.09 12.62
C GLN A 295 3.01 -4.69 12.89
N GLN A 296 3.77 -3.63 12.55
CA GLN A 296 3.33 -2.25 12.76
C GLN A 296 2.07 -1.90 11.96
N LYS A 297 1.90 -2.45 10.76
CA LYS A 297 0.67 -2.25 9.96
C LYS A 297 -0.53 -2.86 10.67
N ILE A 298 -0.43 -4.11 11.11
CA ILE A 298 -1.48 -4.80 11.86
C ILE A 298 -1.86 -4.00 13.12
N ARG A 299 -0.86 -3.56 13.90
CA ARG A 299 -1.08 -2.78 15.14
C ARG A 299 -1.80 -1.45 14.92
N LYS A 300 -1.79 -0.87 13.72
CA LYS A 300 -2.54 0.37 13.42
C LYS A 300 -4.03 0.11 13.21
N GLU A 301 -4.40 -1.13 12.96
CA GLU A 301 -5.77 -1.53 12.64
C GLU A 301 -6.52 -2.13 13.84
N ILE A 302 -5.83 -2.40 14.95
CA ILE A 302 -6.42 -3.01 16.16
C ILE A 302 -5.91 -2.32 17.44
N ASN A 303 -6.80 -2.14 18.41
CA ASN A 303 -6.47 -1.60 19.73
C ASN A 303 -5.92 -2.67 20.68
N TYR A 304 -5.44 -2.26 21.85
CA TYR A 304 -5.02 -3.21 22.89
C TYR A 304 -6.19 -4.06 23.36
N GLY A 305 -5.99 -5.38 23.47
CA GLY A 305 -7.01 -6.35 23.83
C GLY A 305 -7.83 -6.90 22.66
N GLU A 306 -7.86 -6.18 21.53
CA GLU A 306 -8.58 -6.60 20.33
C GLU A 306 -7.82 -7.66 19.54
N SER A 307 -8.55 -8.37 18.68
CA SER A 307 -8.03 -9.43 17.83
C SER A 307 -8.49 -9.31 16.39
N LYS A 308 -7.68 -9.80 15.45
CA LYS A 308 -8.01 -9.86 14.03
C LYS A 308 -7.34 -11.06 13.36
N GLU A 309 -8.05 -11.67 12.41
CA GLU A 309 -7.48 -12.71 11.55
C GLU A 309 -6.45 -12.12 10.59
N VAL A 310 -5.25 -12.67 10.59
CA VAL A 310 -4.16 -12.29 9.69
C VAL A 310 -3.47 -13.54 9.15
N LEU A 311 -2.85 -13.41 7.98
CA LEU A 311 -1.74 -14.30 7.66
C LEU A 311 -0.45 -13.72 8.23
N TRP A 312 0.42 -14.58 8.75
CA TRP A 312 1.68 -14.21 9.35
C TRP A 312 2.81 -15.07 8.80
N ALA A 313 3.90 -14.42 8.38
CA ALA A 313 5.09 -15.10 7.89
C ALA A 313 6.04 -15.40 9.06
N ILE A 314 6.49 -16.66 9.14
CA ILE A 314 7.36 -17.19 10.17
C ILE A 314 8.71 -17.53 9.53
N PRO A 315 9.81 -16.87 9.90
CA PRO A 315 11.13 -17.25 9.41
C PRO A 315 11.54 -18.65 9.88
N GLN A 316 12.06 -19.46 8.95
CA GLN A 316 12.55 -20.81 9.24
C GLN A 316 13.92 -20.82 9.91
N GLY A 317 14.24 -21.93 10.57
CA GLY A 317 15.54 -22.14 11.22
C GLY A 317 15.71 -21.43 12.56
N LYS A 318 16.92 -21.53 13.10
CA LYS A 318 17.41 -20.79 14.28
C LYS A 318 18.21 -19.55 13.88
N VAL A 319 18.69 -19.50 12.63
CA VAL A 319 19.43 -18.37 12.04
C VAL A 319 18.82 -18.04 10.66
N TYR A 320 18.39 -16.79 10.43
CA TYR A 320 17.66 -16.36 9.22
C TYR A 320 18.32 -15.15 8.52
N PRO A 321 18.38 -15.07 7.17
CA PRO A 321 17.82 -16.01 6.19
C PRO A 321 18.42 -17.42 6.14
#